data_AF-A0A1R3JEV4-F1
#
_entry.id   AF-A0A1R3JEV4-F1
#
_cell.length_a   1.000
_cell.length_b   1.000
_cell.length_c   1.000
_cell.angle_alpha   90.00
_cell.angle_beta   90.00
_cell.angle_gamma   90.00
#
_symmetry.space_group_name_H-M   'P 1'
#
loop_
_entity.id
_entity.type
_entity.pdbx_description
1 polymer ?
#
loop_
_entity_poly.entity_id
_entity_poly.type
_entity_poly.pdbx_seq_one_letter_code
_entity_poly.pdbx_strand_id
1 'polypeptide(L)'
;MLSWYSIWKFQERKRIPVTAGTDYSLINHYRMELADRAVGFLLTSISLSIFTYYTFWVIILPFVDSDNFIHNYFLPQEYAILIPVCAGVVLLCLLSLFIGFVMLKSKKKKA
;
A
#
# COMPACT_ATOMS: atom_id res chain seq x y z
N MET A 1 54.30 25.41 25.15
CA MET A 1 53.38 24.67 26.04
C MET A 1 51.90 25.08 25.87
N LEU A 2 51.58 26.36 25.65
CA LEU A 2 50.19 26.85 25.53
C LEU A 2 49.47 26.48 24.21
N SER A 3 50.21 26.16 23.14
CA SER A 3 49.64 25.87 21.81
C SER A 3 48.83 24.56 21.74
N TRP A 4 49.32 23.50 22.41
CA TRP A 4 48.61 22.22 22.42
C TRP A 4 47.30 22.30 23.23
N TYR A 5 47.31 23.00 24.36
CA TYR A 5 46.13 23.19 25.18
C TYR A 5 45.02 23.97 24.45
N SER A 6 45.37 24.96 23.63
CA SER A 6 44.39 25.68 22.80
C SER A 6 43.76 24.83 21.72
N ILE A 7 44.49 23.87 21.15
CA ILE A 7 44.00 22.97 20.09
C ILE A 7 43.07 21.91 20.70
N TRP A 8 43.46 21.31 21.83
CA TRP A 8 42.62 20.34 22.54
C TRP A 8 41.29 20.97 23.01
N LYS A 9 41.36 22.14 23.65
CA LYS A 9 40.18 22.90 24.09
C LYS A 9 39.29 23.40 22.94
N PHE A 10 39.84 23.54 21.72
CA PHE A 10 39.07 23.86 20.52
C PHE A 10 38.33 22.64 19.97
N GLN A 11 38.89 21.44 20.13
CA GLN A 11 38.21 20.17 19.81
C GLN A 11 37.09 19.83 20.81
N GLU A 12 37.27 20.05 22.12
CA GLU A 12 36.15 19.93 23.07
C GLU A 12 35.00 20.90 22.76
N ARG A 13 35.31 22.13 22.35
CA ARG A 13 34.29 23.14 22.04
C ARG A 13 33.45 22.82 20.79
N LYS A 14 33.96 21.94 19.92
CA LYS A 14 33.26 21.44 18.72
C LYS A 14 32.57 20.09 18.92
N ARG A 15 32.68 19.48 20.10
CA ARG A 15 31.73 18.43 20.50
C ARG A 15 30.39 19.09 20.81
N ILE A 16 29.65 19.37 19.72
CA ILE A 16 28.21 19.56 19.75
C ILE A 16 27.60 18.49 20.65
N PRO A 17 26.69 18.84 21.57
CA PRO A 17 26.15 17.88 22.49
C PRO A 17 25.40 16.80 21.69
N VAL A 18 25.86 15.55 21.82
CA VAL A 18 25.24 14.32 21.27
C VAL A 18 23.75 14.22 21.62
N THR A 19 23.30 14.97 22.62
CA THR A 19 21.92 15.05 23.10
C THR A 19 20.95 15.61 22.06
N ALA A 20 21.37 16.55 21.19
CA ALA A 20 20.45 17.12 20.20
C ALA A 20 20.11 16.11 19.09
N GLY A 21 21.11 15.46 18.49
CA GLY A 21 20.92 14.48 17.40
C GLY A 21 20.16 13.21 17.81
N THR A 22 20.23 12.83 19.09
CA THR A 22 19.53 11.66 19.63
C THR A 22 18.04 11.95 19.82
N ASP A 23 17.66 13.17 20.21
CA ASP A 23 16.25 13.54 20.40
C ASP A 23 15.49 13.60 19.07
N TYR A 24 16.07 14.21 18.03
CA TYR A 24 15.42 14.31 16.72
C TYR A 24 15.22 12.94 16.05
N SER A 25 16.14 11.99 16.24
CA SER A 25 16.02 10.65 15.68
C SER A 25 14.94 9.85 16.40
N LEU A 26 14.84 9.95 17.73
CA LEU A 26 13.77 9.29 18.50
C LEU A 26 12.38 9.87 18.19
N ILE A 27 12.26 11.20 18.08
CA ILE A 27 11.00 11.85 17.70
C ILE A 27 10.58 11.42 16.30
N ASN A 28 11.49 11.37 15.33
CA ASN A 28 11.16 10.90 13.98
C ASN A 28 10.80 9.41 13.96
N HIS A 29 11.50 8.57 14.72
CA HIS A 29 11.21 7.14 14.80
C HIS A 29 9.81 6.88 15.39
N TYR A 30 9.46 7.62 16.43
CA TYR A 30 8.13 7.58 17.04
C TYR A 30 7.04 8.09 16.09
N ARG A 31 7.31 9.18 15.34
CA ARG A 31 6.39 9.70 14.33
C ARG A 31 6.16 8.72 13.18
N MET A 32 7.20 8.02 12.72
CA MET A 32 7.08 6.98 11.69
C MET A 32 6.25 5.79 12.19
N GLU A 33 6.51 5.32 13.41
CA GLU A 33 5.74 4.22 14.02
C GLU A 33 4.25 4.57 14.18
N LEU A 34 3.93 5.81 14.58
CA LEU A 34 2.55 6.28 14.65
C LEU A 34 1.90 6.40 13.26
N ALA A 35 2.64 6.93 12.27
CA ALA A 35 2.15 7.06 10.91
C ALA A 35 1.86 5.70 10.27
N ASP A 36 2.77 4.74 10.42
CA ASP A 36 2.62 3.38 9.88
C ASP A 36 1.40 2.67 10.48
N ARG A 37 1.17 2.83 11.79
CA ARG A 37 -0.01 2.31 12.48
C ARG A 37 -1.30 2.96 12.00
N ALA A 38 -1.30 4.29 11.82
CA ALA A 38 -2.47 5.01 11.33
C ALA A 38 -2.82 4.62 9.90
N VAL A 39 -1.81 4.49 9.02
CA VAL A 39 -1.98 4.04 7.63
C VAL A 39 -2.49 2.60 7.60
N GLY A 40 -1.94 1.72 8.43
CA GLY A 40 -2.41 0.34 8.55
C GLY A 40 -3.89 0.25 8.98
N PHE A 41 -4.29 1.06 9.95
CA PHE A 41 -5.68 1.13 10.40
C PHE A 41 -6.61 1.68 9.30
N LEU A 42 -6.21 2.74 8.60
CA LEU A 42 -6.94 3.31 7.47
C LEU A 42 -7.12 2.29 6.35
N LEU A 43 -6.03 1.64 5.92
CA LEU A 43 -6.06 0.63 4.86
C LEU A 43 -6.96 -0.54 5.25
N THR A 44 -6.86 -1.01 6.49
CA THR A 44 -7.69 -2.12 6.98
C THR A 44 -9.16 -1.72 7.05
N SER A 45 -9.46 -0.52 7.55
CA SER A 45 -10.84 0.00 7.62
C SER A 45 -11.44 0.15 6.21
N ILE A 46 -10.70 0.74 5.28
CA ILE A 46 -11.14 0.90 3.88
C ILE A 46 -11.34 -0.46 3.22
N SER A 47 -10.39 -1.38 3.38
CA SER A 47 -10.50 -2.74 2.85
C SER A 47 -11.71 -3.46 3.40
N LEU A 48 -11.98 -3.33 4.71
CA LEU A 48 -13.12 -3.95 5.36
C LEU A 48 -14.43 -3.35 4.82
N SER A 49 -14.52 -2.03 4.69
CA SER A 49 -15.70 -1.36 4.12
C SER A 49 -15.98 -1.81 2.68
N ILE A 50 -14.95 -1.84 1.81
CA ILE A 50 -15.10 -2.28 0.41
C ILE A 50 -15.50 -3.76 0.35
N PHE A 51 -14.85 -4.62 1.15
CA PHE A 51 -15.16 -6.04 1.21
C PHE A 51 -16.60 -6.27 1.64
N THR A 52 -17.03 -5.64 2.74
CA THR A 52 -18.40 -5.73 3.23
C THR A 52 -19.40 -5.25 2.18
N TYR A 53 -19.18 -4.09 1.56
CA TYR A 53 -20.04 -3.58 0.48
C TYR A 53 -20.15 -4.59 -0.67
N TYR A 54 -19.01 -5.14 -1.12
CA TYR A 54 -18.98 -6.10 -2.22
C TYR A 54 -19.64 -7.43 -1.86
N THR A 55 -19.40 -7.95 -0.65
CA THR A 55 -20.04 -9.19 -0.16
C THR A 55 -21.55 -9.03 -0.04
N PHE A 56 -22.03 -7.94 0.56
CA PHE A 56 -23.46 -7.66 0.62
C PHE A 56 -24.05 -7.47 -0.78
N TRP A 57 -23.34 -6.81 -1.69
CA TRP A 57 -23.78 -6.65 -3.06
C TRP A 57 -23.90 -7.99 -3.80
N VAL A 58 -22.91 -8.88 -3.72
CA VAL A 58 -22.96 -10.21 -4.37
C VAL A 58 -24.04 -11.11 -3.77
N ILE A 59 -24.27 -11.03 -2.45
CA ILE A 59 -25.24 -11.90 -1.76
C ILE A 59 -26.67 -11.38 -1.88
N ILE A 60 -26.93 -10.08 -1.69
CA ILE A 60 -28.30 -9.54 -1.67
C ILE A 60 -28.92 -9.49 -3.07
N LEU A 61 -28.13 -9.14 -4.08
CA LEU A 61 -28.60 -8.90 -5.44
C LEU A 61 -29.30 -10.10 -6.12
N PRO A 62 -28.90 -11.38 -5.93
CA PRO A 62 -29.67 -12.52 -6.45
C PRO A 62 -31.01 -12.78 -5.74
N PHE A 63 -31.27 -12.14 -4.60
CA PHE A 63 -32.52 -12.33 -3.84
C PHE A 63 -33.44 -11.09 -3.87
N VAL A 64 -33.04 -10.00 -4.53
CA VAL A 64 -33.85 -8.78 -4.71
C VAL A 64 -34.49 -8.79 -6.09
N ASP A 65 -35.83 -8.80 -6.13
CA ASP A 65 -36.62 -8.67 -7.36
C ASP A 65 -36.45 -7.27 -7.98
N SER A 66 -36.45 -7.22 -9.32
CA SER A 66 -36.23 -6.05 -10.17
C SER A 66 -37.24 -4.90 -10.02
N ASP A 67 -38.32 -5.09 -9.24
CA ASP A 67 -39.44 -4.14 -9.08
C ASP A 67 -39.40 -3.40 -7.71
N ASN A 68 -38.20 -3.18 -7.16
CA ASN A 68 -38.01 -2.52 -5.87
C ASN A 68 -37.08 -1.31 -5.97
N PHE A 69 -37.41 -0.24 -5.24
CA PHE A 69 -36.67 1.04 -5.15
C PHE A 69 -35.16 0.90 -4.82
N ILE A 70 -34.77 -0.27 -4.30
CA ILE A 70 -33.41 -0.69 -3.96
C ILE A 70 -32.51 -0.74 -5.21
N HIS A 71 -33.04 -0.98 -6.42
CA HIS A 71 -32.27 -1.00 -7.66
C HIS A 71 -31.65 0.36 -8.05
N ASN A 72 -32.14 1.49 -7.53
CA ASN A 72 -31.49 2.79 -7.75
C ASN A 72 -30.24 3.01 -6.89
N TYR A 73 -30.11 2.28 -5.78
CA TYR A 73 -28.96 2.36 -4.88
C TYR A 73 -27.88 1.32 -5.18
N PHE A 74 -28.19 0.30 -5.98
CA PHE A 74 -27.29 -0.79 -6.33
C PHE A 74 -27.05 -0.84 -7.85
N LEU A 75 -25.81 -1.12 -8.27
CA LEU A 75 -25.51 -1.36 -9.68
C LEU A 75 -26.34 -2.57 -10.20
N PRO A 76 -26.80 -2.54 -11.48
CA PRO A 76 -27.61 -3.62 -12.07
C PRO A 76 -27.00 -5.01 -11.87
N GLN A 77 -27.85 -6.03 -11.76
CA GLN A 77 -27.46 -7.40 -11.43
C GLN A 77 -26.34 -7.99 -12.30
N GLU A 78 -26.31 -7.59 -13.57
CA GLU A 78 -25.29 -7.98 -14.55
C GLU A 78 -23.86 -7.65 -14.07
N TYR A 79 -23.68 -6.55 -13.35
CA TYR A 79 -22.36 -6.11 -12.89
C TYR A 79 -21.79 -7.01 -11.77
N ALA A 80 -22.63 -7.64 -10.94
CA ALA A 80 -22.15 -8.52 -9.87
C ALA A 80 -21.42 -9.76 -10.39
N ILE A 81 -21.80 -10.23 -11.58
CA ILE A 81 -21.16 -11.36 -12.26
C ILE A 81 -20.08 -10.85 -13.23
N LEU A 82 -20.30 -9.70 -13.86
CA LEU A 82 -19.34 -9.11 -14.80
C LEU A 82 -18.01 -8.72 -14.12
N ILE A 83 -18.04 -8.16 -12.90
CA ILE A 83 -16.82 -7.70 -12.21
C ILE A 83 -15.84 -8.85 -11.93
N PRO A 84 -16.24 -9.99 -11.31
CA PRO A 84 -15.35 -11.15 -11.14
C PRO A 84 -14.83 -11.70 -12.47
N VAL A 85 -15.70 -11.78 -13.48
CA VAL A 85 -15.35 -12.32 -14.80
C VAL A 85 -14.34 -11.42 -15.51
N CYS A 86 -14.59 -10.11 -15.57
CA CYS A 86 -13.66 -9.14 -16.15
C CYS A 86 -12.32 -9.14 -15.41
N ALA A 87 -12.32 -9.17 -14.07
CA ALA A 87 -11.09 -9.26 -13.29
C ALA A 87 -10.30 -10.55 -13.60
N GLY A 88 -10.99 -11.69 -13.69
CA GLY A 88 -10.39 -12.96 -14.09
C GLY A 88 -9.80 -12.92 -15.50
N VAL A 89 -10.51 -12.35 -16.47
CA VAL A 89 -10.03 -12.21 -17.85
C VAL A 89 -8.79 -11.32 -17.92
N VAL A 90 -8.79 -10.18 -17.23
CA VAL A 90 -7.64 -9.27 -17.17
C VAL A 90 -6.43 -9.97 -16.54
N LEU A 91 -6.63 -10.71 -15.45
CA LEU A 91 -5.56 -11.48 -14.79
C LEU A 91 -4.98 -12.55 -15.72
N LEU A 92 -5.84 -13.30 -16.42
CA LEU A 92 -5.43 -14.31 -17.40
C LEU A 92 -4.66 -13.69 -18.57
N CYS A 93 -5.10 -12.53 -19.08
CA CYS A 93 -4.38 -11.79 -20.11
C CYS A 93 -2.99 -11.37 -19.63
N LEU A 94 -2.89 -10.78 -18.42
CA LEU A 94 -1.60 -10.37 -17.85
C LEU A 94 -0.67 -11.57 -17.66
N LEU A 95 -1.17 -12.68 -17.14
CA LEU A 95 -0.39 -13.90 -16.96
C LEU A 95 0.11 -14.45 -18.30
N SER A 96 -0.77 -14.50 -19.31
CA SER A 96 -0.45 -14.98 -20.66
C SER A 96 0.62 -14.10 -21.33
N LEU A 97 0.49 -12.78 -21.21
CA LEU A 97 1.46 -11.82 -21.72
C LEU A 97 2.81 -11.94 -21.00
N PHE A 98 2.80 -12.11 -19.68
CA PHE A 98 4.01 -12.28 -18.88
C PHE A 98 4.78 -13.54 -19.28
N ILE A 99 4.08 -14.67 -19.42
CA ILE A 99 4.67 -15.93 -19.87
C ILE A 99 5.24 -15.79 -21.29
N GLY A 100 4.46 -15.22 -22.21
CA GLY A 100 4.91 -14.95 -23.58
C GLY A 100 6.15 -14.07 -23.62
N PHE A 101 6.18 -13.01 -22.81
CA PHE A 101 7.31 -12.10 -22.68
C PHE A 101 8.57 -12.81 -22.16
N VAL A 102 8.46 -13.63 -21.12
CA VAL A 102 9.59 -14.41 -20.56
C VAL A 102 10.12 -15.43 -21.57
N MET A 103 9.23 -16.08 -22.33
CA MET A 103 9.63 -17.03 -23.39
C MET A 103 10.35 -16.33 -24.55
N LEU A 104 9.87 -15.15 -24.98
CA LEU A 104 10.50 -14.35 -26.03
C LEU A 104 11.90 -13.86 -25.60
N LYS A 105 12.04 -13.43 -24.34
CA LYS A 105 13.33 -13.00 -23.77
C LYS A 105 14.35 -14.15 -23.72
N SER A 106 13.90 -15.38 -23.45
CA SER A 106 14.78 -16.55 -23.34
C SER A 106 15.34 -17.05 -24.68
N LYS A 107 14.67 -16.76 -25.81
CA LYS A 107 15.14 -17.15 -27.15
C LYS A 107 16.35 -16.34 -27.66
N LYS A 108 16.61 -15.15 -27.11
CA LYS A 108 17.74 -14.29 -27.52
C LYS A 108 19.14 -14.78 -27.08
N LYS A 109 19.25 -15.89 -26.33
CA LYS A 109 20.54 -16.45 -25.87
C LYS A 109 21.00 -17.70 -26.65
N LYS A 110 20.31 -18.06 -27.74
CA LYS A 110 20.74 -19.10 -28.68
C LYS A 110 20.65 -18.57 -30.12
N ALA A 111 21.55 -17.66 -30.47
CA ALA A 111 21.95 -17.36 -31.83
C ALA A 111 23.35 -16.75 -31.75
#